data_AF-A0A951A0A5-F1
#
_entry.id   AF-A0A951A0A5-F1
#
_cell.length_a   1.000
_cell.length_b   1.000
_cell.length_c   1.000
_cell.angle_alpha   90.00
_cell.angle_beta   90.00
_cell.angle_gamma   90.00
#
_symmetry.space_group_name_H-M   'P 1'
#
loop_
_entity.id
_entity.type
_entity.pdbx_description
1 polymer ?
#
loop_
_entity_poly.entity_id
_entity_poly.type
_entity_poly.pdbx_seq_one_letter_code
_entity_poly.pdbx_strand_id
1 'polypeptide(L)'
;WLRPVAITGQIGVGFPDPWKKTSVSVDTTSCDVTMTASGICGFDVNTDHHPVFLDWGFTFQYSLPYLNAHVRQIDGPDFLRRLTPIVEVAFQSPIANSFAGEKTTGTVNPGIIYSADTFQVAVEAMVPINKASGKHVGVIAQLHFFLDDIFPNSLGKPLLSEH
;
A
#
# COMPACT_ATOMS: atom_id res chain seq x y z
N TRP A 1 -11.33 -28.25 8.63
CA TRP A 1 -12.21 -27.23 9.24
C TRP A 1 -11.58 -25.87 8.95
N LEU A 2 -11.93 -25.23 7.83
CA LEU A 2 -11.47 -23.85 7.57
C LEU A 2 -12.46 -22.89 8.22
N ARG A 3 -11.96 -21.85 8.88
CA ARG A 3 -12.79 -20.84 9.54
C ARG A 3 -13.23 -19.81 8.48
N PRO A 4 -14.42 -19.20 8.60
CA PRO A 4 -14.92 -18.17 7.65
C PRO A 4 -14.12 -16.86 7.67
N VAL A 5 -13.01 -16.82 8.40
CA VAL A 5 -12.19 -15.65 8.66
C VAL A 5 -10.79 -15.93 8.15
N ALA A 6 -10.29 -15.08 7.27
CA ALA A 6 -8.89 -15.04 6.89
C ALA A 6 -8.27 -13.73 7.40
N ILE A 7 -7.07 -13.86 7.97
CA ILE A 7 -6.25 -12.74 8.43
C ILE A 7 -4.90 -12.94 7.77
N THR A 8 -4.44 -11.95 7.02
CA THR A 8 -3.08 -11.94 6.48
C THR A 8 -2.42 -10.60 6.80
N GLY A 9 -1.09 -10.60 6.84
CA GLY A 9 -0.32 -9.41 7.21
C GLY A 9 1.02 -9.39 6.51
N GLN A 10 1.56 -8.18 6.36
CA GLN A 10 2.86 -7.91 5.77
C GLN A 10 3.62 -6.87 6.59
N ILE A 11 4.94 -7.00 6.58
CA ILE A 11 5.87 -6.08 7.22
C ILE A 11 7.13 -5.99 6.36
N GLY A 12 7.64 -4.77 6.17
CA GLY A 12 8.81 -4.46 5.36
C GLY A 12 9.50 -3.21 5.87
N VAL A 13 10.79 -3.07 5.58
CA VAL A 13 11.59 -1.90 5.97
C VAL A 13 12.25 -1.33 4.71
N GLY A 14 12.02 -0.05 4.44
CA GLY A 14 12.62 0.69 3.34
C GLY A 14 13.85 1.47 3.80
N PHE A 15 15.01 1.16 3.22
CA PHE A 15 16.27 1.85 3.49
C PHE A 15 16.59 2.86 2.38
N PRO A 16 16.58 4.18 2.65
CA PRO A 16 16.99 5.18 1.67
C PRO A 16 18.52 5.19 1.50
N ASP A 17 18.99 5.18 0.25
CA ASP A 17 20.40 5.38 -0.11
C ASP A 17 20.54 6.65 -0.98
N PRO A 18 21.34 7.64 -0.58
CA PRO A 18 22.15 7.72 0.64
C PRO A 18 21.31 8.05 1.88
N TRP A 19 21.61 7.39 3.00
CA TRP A 19 21.05 7.67 4.33
C TRP A 19 21.26 9.12 4.83
N LYS A 20 22.29 9.81 4.31
CA LYS A 20 22.65 11.19 4.66
C LYS A 20 23.24 11.90 3.45
N LYS A 21 22.89 13.17 3.25
CA LYS A 21 23.55 14.07 2.30
C LYS A 21 24.05 15.30 3.05
N THR A 22 25.37 15.48 3.06
CA THR A 22 25.97 16.71 3.55
C THR A 22 26.29 17.58 2.35
N SER A 23 25.63 18.73 2.26
CA SER A 23 26.00 19.78 1.31
C SER A 23 26.68 20.92 2.04
N VAL A 24 27.55 21.56 1.29
CA VAL A 24 28.45 22.58 1.75
C VAL A 24 28.19 23.76 0.84
N SER A 25 27.78 24.89 1.41
CA SER A 25 27.56 26.13 0.67
C SER A 25 28.40 27.24 1.27
N VAL A 26 29.02 28.03 0.41
CA VAL A 26 29.70 29.26 0.81
C VAL A 26 28.65 30.36 0.85
N ASP A 27 28.46 30.98 2.01
CA ASP A 27 27.60 32.14 2.13
C ASP A 27 28.33 33.36 1.56
N THR A 28 28.00 33.72 0.32
CA THR A 28 28.58 34.88 -0.35
C THR A 28 28.04 36.22 0.16
N THR A 29 27.00 36.23 1.00
CA THR A 29 26.43 37.47 1.55
C THR A 29 27.17 38.00 2.78
N SER A 30 27.95 37.14 3.44
CA SER A 30 28.86 37.50 4.54
C SER A 30 30.31 37.73 4.12
N CYS A 31 30.64 37.60 2.84
CA CYS A 31 32.00 37.84 2.34
C CYS A 31 32.32 39.33 2.32
N ASP A 32 33.34 39.77 3.06
CA ASP A 32 33.95 41.09 2.85
C ASP A 32 34.79 41.06 1.57
N VAL A 33 34.24 41.60 0.48
CA VAL A 33 34.87 41.67 -0.86
C VAL A 33 35.85 42.86 -0.96
N THR A 34 35.85 43.73 0.05
CA THR A 34 36.79 44.83 0.15
C THR A 34 38.09 44.26 0.71
N MET A 35 39.12 44.10 -0.13
CA MET A 35 40.43 43.52 0.21
C MET A 35 41.24 44.38 1.22
N THR A 36 40.65 44.74 2.35
CA THR A 36 41.24 45.53 3.44
C THR A 36 41.50 44.70 4.71
N ALA A 37 40.97 43.47 4.76
CA ALA A 37 41.39 42.39 5.66
C ALA A 37 41.26 41.06 4.91
N SER A 38 41.95 40.01 5.34
CA SER A 38 41.79 38.66 4.77
C SER A 38 40.31 38.29 4.75
N GLY A 39 39.67 38.30 3.58
CA GLY A 39 38.23 38.06 3.44
C GLY A 39 37.90 36.63 3.83
N ILE A 40 37.34 36.45 5.03
CA ILE A 40 36.82 35.17 5.50
C ILE A 40 35.35 35.14 5.09
N CYS A 41 34.98 34.23 4.20
CA CYS A 41 33.58 33.96 3.88
C CYS A 41 32.98 32.99 4.90
N GLY A 42 31.72 33.22 5.28
CA GLY A 42 30.94 32.24 6.03
C GLY A 42 30.75 30.95 5.23
N PHE A 43 30.64 29.84 5.93
CA PHE A 43 30.42 28.53 5.33
C PHE A 43 29.29 27.82 6.05
N ASP A 44 28.24 27.50 5.30
CA ASP A 44 27.10 26.75 5.78
C ASP A 44 27.28 25.27 5.46
N VAL A 45 27.22 24.45 6.52
CA VAL A 45 27.13 22.99 6.40
C VAL A 45 25.67 22.61 6.55
N ASN A 46 25.01 22.26 5.46
CA ASN A 46 23.70 21.64 5.53
C ASN A 46 23.83 20.12 5.54
N THR A 47 23.18 19.44 6.48
CA THR A 47 23.16 17.97 6.53
C THR A 47 21.72 17.48 6.45
N ASP A 48 21.33 17.05 5.26
CA ASP A 48 20.04 16.43 4.99
C ASP A 48 20.07 14.96 5.42
N HIS A 49 19.07 14.60 6.20
CA HIS A 49 18.86 13.27 6.76
C HIS A 49 17.63 12.65 6.10
N HIS A 50 17.79 11.53 5.38
CA HIS A 50 16.64 10.87 4.75
C HIS A 50 15.98 9.87 5.73
N PRO A 51 14.66 9.99 6.00
CA PRO A 51 13.97 9.13 6.96
C PRO A 51 13.88 7.67 6.49
N VAL A 52 14.11 6.74 7.43
CA VAL A 52 13.91 5.29 7.24
C VAL A 52 12.48 4.96 7.58
N PHE A 53 11.79 4.23 6.71
CA PHE A 53 10.38 3.88 6.88
C PHE A 53 10.19 2.38 7.15
N LEU A 54 9.30 2.09 8.09
CA LEU A 54 8.71 0.79 8.32
C LEU A 54 7.35 0.74 7.63
N ASP A 55 7.22 -0.12 6.64
CA ASP A 55 5.97 -0.39 5.94
C ASP A 55 5.32 -1.62 6.57
N TRP A 56 4.09 -1.48 7.03
CA TRP A 56 3.37 -2.58 7.67
C TRP A 56 1.89 -2.51 7.33
N GLY A 57 1.26 -3.67 7.21
CA GLY A 57 -0.15 -3.73 6.85
C GLY A 57 -0.78 -5.08 7.18
N PHE A 58 -2.09 -5.11 7.26
CA PHE A 58 -2.85 -6.34 7.43
C PHE A 58 -4.17 -6.25 6.69
N THR A 59 -4.67 -7.39 6.25
CA THR A 59 -5.99 -7.50 5.63
C THR A 59 -6.82 -8.52 6.40
N PHE A 60 -8.05 -8.10 6.68
CA PHE A 60 -9.06 -8.91 7.32
C PHE A 60 -10.13 -9.23 6.30
N GLN A 61 -10.35 -10.51 6.05
CA GLN A 61 -11.32 -10.96 5.06
C GLN A 61 -12.33 -11.90 5.72
N TYR A 62 -13.61 -11.69 5.42
CA TYR A 62 -14.69 -12.52 5.95
C TYR A 62 -15.52 -13.06 4.80
N SER A 63 -15.55 -14.38 4.62
CA SER A 63 -16.25 -15.01 3.48
C SER A 63 -17.68 -15.40 3.87
N LEU A 64 -18.68 -14.64 3.38
CA LEU A 64 -20.10 -14.99 3.50
C LEU A 64 -20.51 -16.27 2.71
N PRO A 65 -19.92 -16.59 1.54
CA PRO A 65 -20.21 -17.87 0.87
C PRO A 65 -19.96 -19.08 1.75
N TYR A 66 -18.92 -19.02 2.59
CA TYR A 66 -18.63 -20.08 3.55
C TYR A 66 -19.65 -20.14 4.70
N LEU A 67 -20.11 -18.99 5.21
CA LEU A 67 -21.15 -18.92 6.24
C LEU A 67 -22.44 -19.60 5.76
N ASN A 68 -22.82 -19.31 4.52
CA ASN A 68 -24.05 -19.76 3.88
C ASN A 68 -24.04 -21.26 3.54
N ALA A 69 -22.87 -21.83 3.22
CA ALA A 69 -22.71 -23.24 2.92
C ALA A 69 -22.59 -24.15 4.16
N HIS A 70 -22.08 -23.65 5.29
CA HIS A 70 -21.67 -24.52 6.42
C HIS A 70 -22.18 -24.14 7.82
N VAL A 71 -22.72 -22.93 8.05
CA VAL A 71 -23.05 -22.47 9.42
C VAL A 71 -24.52 -22.04 9.57
N ARG A 72 -25.04 -21.23 8.65
CA ARG A 72 -26.46 -20.84 8.58
C ARG A 72 -26.75 -20.38 7.15
N GLN A 73 -27.83 -20.86 6.54
CA GLN A 73 -28.34 -20.20 5.34
C GLN A 73 -28.63 -18.74 5.70
N ILE A 74 -27.96 -17.82 5.00
CA ILE A 74 -28.36 -16.42 5.01
C ILE A 74 -29.69 -16.36 4.27
N ASP A 75 -30.78 -16.13 4.99
CA ASP A 75 -32.09 -15.77 4.42
C ASP A 75 -31.98 -14.36 3.81
N GLY A 76 -31.43 -14.28 2.60
CA GLY A 76 -31.21 -13.03 1.90
C GLY A 76 -31.02 -13.24 0.40
N PRO A 77 -31.01 -12.14 -0.39
CA PRO A 77 -30.80 -12.20 -1.84
C PRO A 77 -29.51 -12.93 -2.21
N ASP A 78 -29.54 -13.75 -3.27
CA ASP A 78 -28.40 -14.58 -3.70
C ASP A 78 -27.08 -13.82 -3.92
N PHE A 79 -27.17 -12.53 -4.25
CA PHE A 79 -26.03 -11.62 -4.33
C PHE A 79 -25.21 -11.58 -3.02
N LEU A 80 -25.84 -11.49 -1.85
CA LEU A 80 -25.14 -11.38 -0.56
C LEU A 80 -24.36 -12.65 -0.19
N ARG A 81 -24.77 -13.78 -0.74
CA ARG A 81 -24.16 -15.10 -0.48
C ARG A 81 -22.82 -15.25 -1.20
N ARG A 82 -22.54 -14.40 -2.19
CA ARG A 82 -21.30 -14.41 -3.00
C ARG A 82 -20.35 -13.26 -2.65
N LEU A 83 -20.66 -12.48 -1.60
CA LEU A 83 -19.84 -11.36 -1.15
C LEU A 83 -18.83 -11.79 -0.08
N THR A 84 -17.62 -11.30 -0.24
CA THR A 84 -16.56 -11.39 0.76
C THR A 84 -16.20 -9.97 1.17
N PRO A 85 -16.74 -9.44 2.28
CA PRO A 85 -16.24 -8.19 2.84
C PRO A 85 -14.78 -8.33 3.26
N ILE A 86 -14.00 -7.30 2.93
CA ILE A 86 -12.58 -7.19 3.24
C ILE A 86 -12.28 -5.82 3.84
N VAL A 87 -11.27 -5.76 4.69
CA VAL A 87 -10.72 -4.51 5.20
C VAL A 87 -9.22 -4.63 5.19
N GLU A 88 -8.56 -3.84 4.36
CA GLU A 88 -7.10 -3.78 4.30
C GLU A 88 -6.60 -2.54 5.02
N VAL A 89 -5.45 -2.63 5.66
CA VAL A 89 -4.76 -1.46 6.19
C VAL A 89 -3.31 -1.51 5.77
N ALA A 90 -2.80 -0.36 5.33
CA ALA A 90 -1.42 -0.19 4.92
C ALA A 90 -0.88 1.08 5.57
N PHE A 91 0.21 0.95 6.30
CA PHE A 91 0.84 2.01 7.06
C PHE A 91 2.33 2.11 6.73
N GLN A 92 2.83 3.33 6.76
CA GLN A 92 4.23 3.67 6.60
C GLN A 92 4.63 4.56 7.77
N SER A 93 5.50 4.06 8.63
CA SER A 93 5.92 4.73 9.86
C SER A 93 7.40 5.08 9.80
N PRO A 94 7.80 6.35 10.05
CA PRO A 94 9.21 6.68 10.17
C PRO A 94 9.78 6.05 11.44
N ILE A 95 10.86 5.27 11.30
CA ILE A 95 11.50 4.55 12.43
C ILE A 95 12.90 5.06 12.76
N ALA A 96 13.54 5.78 11.84
CA ALA A 96 14.83 6.43 12.09
C ALA A 96 15.00 7.66 11.20
N ASN A 97 15.90 8.55 11.61
CA ASN A 97 16.30 9.73 10.83
C ASN A 97 15.16 10.72 10.53
N SER A 98 14.12 10.72 11.36
CA SER A 98 12.95 11.60 11.28
C SER A 98 13.19 12.81 12.18
N PHE A 99 13.65 13.90 11.59
CA PHE A 99 13.95 15.15 12.30
C PHE A 99 12.95 16.26 11.96
N ALA A 100 12.16 16.12 10.89
CA ALA A 100 11.22 17.11 10.41
C ALA A 100 9.76 16.87 10.88
N GLY A 101 9.57 15.98 11.86
CA GLY A 101 8.24 15.68 12.41
C GLY A 101 7.39 14.82 11.47
N GLU A 102 8.03 13.97 10.68
CA GLU A 102 7.39 12.98 9.82
C GLU A 102 6.42 12.13 10.65
N LYS A 103 5.19 11.98 10.16
CA LYS A 103 4.12 11.23 10.84
C LYS A 103 3.90 9.91 10.14
N THR A 104 3.47 8.90 10.89
CA THR A 104 2.95 7.66 10.28
C THR A 104 1.85 8.00 9.30
N THR A 105 2.02 7.60 8.04
CA THR A 105 1.01 7.72 6.99
C THR A 105 0.41 6.35 6.70
N GLY A 106 -0.72 6.33 5.99
CA GLY A 106 -1.36 5.09 5.60
C GLY A 106 -2.80 5.25 5.16
N THR A 107 -3.37 4.15 4.70
CA THR A 107 -4.77 4.07 4.32
C THR A 107 -5.44 2.87 4.97
N VAL A 108 -6.72 3.04 5.30
CA VAL A 108 -7.63 1.96 5.66
C VAL A 108 -8.56 1.77 4.47
N ASN A 109 -8.55 0.58 3.91
CA ASN A 109 -9.22 0.24 2.67
C ASN A 109 -10.35 -0.77 2.93
N PRO A 110 -11.54 -0.34 3.39
CA PRO A 110 -12.69 -1.23 3.45
C PRO A 110 -13.21 -1.51 2.04
N GLY A 111 -13.58 -2.76 1.78
CA GLY A 111 -14.07 -3.17 0.49
C GLY A 111 -14.92 -4.43 0.51
N ILE A 112 -15.44 -4.77 -0.66
CA ILE A 112 -16.24 -5.95 -0.88
C ILE A 112 -15.79 -6.59 -2.18
N ILE A 113 -15.61 -7.90 -2.11
CA ILE A 113 -15.36 -8.74 -3.27
C ILE A 113 -16.63 -9.51 -3.59
N TYR A 114 -17.12 -9.42 -4.82
CA TYR A 114 -18.16 -10.27 -5.37
C TYR A 114 -17.54 -11.33 -6.28
N SER A 115 -17.73 -12.60 -5.94
CA SER A 115 -17.26 -13.74 -6.75
C SER A 115 -18.41 -14.35 -7.54
N ALA A 116 -18.44 -14.09 -8.84
CA ALA A 116 -19.28 -14.81 -9.79
C ALA A 116 -18.57 -16.09 -10.26
N ASP A 117 -19.24 -16.87 -11.11
CA ASP A 117 -18.68 -18.12 -11.63
C ASP A 117 -17.56 -17.83 -12.65
N THR A 118 -17.70 -16.79 -13.48
CA THR A 118 -16.74 -16.45 -14.55
C THR A 118 -15.83 -15.25 -14.25
N PHE A 119 -16.18 -14.44 -13.25
CA PHE A 119 -15.46 -13.22 -12.92
C PHE A 119 -15.53 -12.91 -11.43
N GLN A 120 -14.59 -12.10 -10.96
CA GLN A 120 -14.55 -11.56 -9.61
C GLN A 120 -14.39 -10.05 -9.69
N VAL A 121 -15.25 -9.32 -9.00
CA VAL A 121 -15.16 -7.86 -8.87
C VAL A 121 -14.83 -7.53 -7.43
N ALA A 122 -13.82 -6.69 -7.22
CA ALA A 122 -13.53 -6.09 -5.93
C ALA A 122 -13.77 -4.58 -6.02
N VAL A 123 -14.37 -4.00 -4.99
CA VAL A 123 -14.49 -2.55 -4.85
C VAL A 123 -14.06 -2.18 -3.44
N GLU A 124 -13.12 -1.23 -3.32
CA GLU A 124 -12.55 -0.79 -2.06
C GLU A 124 -12.53 0.74 -2.00
N ALA A 125 -12.86 1.30 -0.85
CA ALA A 125 -12.64 2.72 -0.58
C ALA A 125 -11.25 2.89 0.00
N MET A 126 -10.47 3.89 -0.39
CA MET A 126 -9.15 4.19 0.17
C MET A 126 -9.26 5.38 1.13
N VAL A 127 -9.30 5.11 2.44
CA VAL A 127 -9.49 6.14 3.46
C VAL A 127 -8.15 6.53 4.08
N PRO A 128 -7.65 7.76 3.88
CA PRO A 128 -6.41 8.20 4.51
C PRO A 128 -6.57 8.35 6.03
N ILE A 129 -5.61 7.85 6.81
CA ILE A 129 -5.71 7.89 8.29
C ILE A 129 -5.46 9.27 8.89
N ASN A 130 -4.79 10.15 8.14
CA ASN A 130 -4.49 11.52 8.57
C ASN A 130 -4.21 12.42 7.37
N LYS A 131 -4.11 13.72 7.64
CA LYS A 131 -3.82 14.75 6.61
C LYS A 131 -2.49 14.55 5.88
N ALA A 132 -1.53 13.84 6.47
CA ALA A 132 -0.26 13.51 5.84
C ALA A 132 -0.39 12.36 4.84
N SER A 133 -1.41 11.50 4.99
CA SER A 133 -1.71 10.38 4.09
C SER A 133 -2.60 10.78 2.91
N GLY A 134 -3.39 11.83 3.08
CA GLY A 134 -4.31 12.32 2.05
C GLY A 134 -5.43 13.17 2.67
N LYS A 135 -6.08 14.00 1.85
CA LYS A 135 -7.21 14.85 2.30
C LYS A 135 -8.58 14.29 1.89
N HIS A 136 -8.62 13.35 0.95
CA HIS A 136 -9.86 12.85 0.36
C HIS A 136 -9.84 11.33 0.30
N VAL A 137 -11.03 10.73 0.35
CA VAL A 137 -11.23 9.29 0.19
C VAL A 137 -11.21 8.95 -1.30
N GLY A 138 -10.41 7.95 -1.68
CA GLY A 138 -10.40 7.38 -3.02
C GLY A 138 -11.31 6.16 -3.12
N VAL A 139 -11.56 5.67 -4.33
CA VAL A 139 -12.22 4.39 -4.58
C VAL A 139 -11.44 3.66 -5.65
N ILE A 140 -11.18 2.38 -5.45
CA ILE A 140 -10.58 1.48 -6.42
C ILE A 140 -11.55 0.34 -6.70
N ALA A 141 -11.67 -0.04 -7.97
CA ALA A 141 -12.40 -1.22 -8.38
C ALA A 141 -11.47 -2.09 -9.23
N GLN A 142 -11.51 -3.40 -9.00
CA GLN A 142 -10.73 -4.39 -9.70
C GLN A 142 -11.66 -5.44 -10.28
N LEU A 143 -11.38 -5.86 -11.51
CA LEU A 143 -12.11 -6.90 -12.21
C LEU A 143 -11.12 -7.98 -12.63
N HIS A 144 -11.34 -9.19 -12.13
CA HIS A 144 -10.55 -10.37 -12.43
C HIS A 144 -11.44 -11.35 -13.22
N PHE A 145 -10.94 -11.85 -14.35
CA PHE A 145 -11.64 -12.86 -15.15
C PHE A 145 -10.95 -14.21 -14.99
N PHE A 146 -11.72 -15.28 -14.81
CA PHE A 146 -11.18 -16.64 -14.81
C PHE A 146 -11.14 -17.14 -16.26
N LEU A 147 -9.95 -17.18 -16.87
CA LEU A 147 -9.80 -17.53 -18.30
C LEU A 147 -10.13 -18.99 -18.61
N ASP A 148 -10.04 -19.91 -17.63
CA ASP A 148 -10.38 -21.33 -17.81
C ASP A 148 -11.87 -21.56 -18.12
N ASP A 149 -12.75 -20.65 -17.66
CA ASP A 149 -14.21 -20.80 -17.80
C ASP A 149 -14.79 -20.02 -19.00
N ILE A 150 -14.03 -19.08 -19.58
CA ILE A 150 -14.43 -18.27 -20.75
C ILE A 150 -14.05 -18.96 -22.07
N PHE A 151 -13.03 -19.83 -22.08
CA PHE A 151 -12.63 -20.62 -23.26
C PHE A 151 -12.38 -22.10 -22.93
N PRO A 152 -13.42 -22.88 -22.59
CA PRO A 152 -13.27 -24.30 -22.24
C PRO A 152 -12.73 -25.21 -23.38
N ASN A 153 -12.60 -24.70 -24.62
CA ASN A 153 -12.22 -25.48 -25.80
C ASN A 153 -11.02 -24.96 -26.61
N SER A 154 -10.22 -23.99 -26.14
CA SER A 154 -9.19 -23.36 -27.02
C SER A 154 -7.74 -23.34 -26.50
N LEU A 155 -7.49 -23.19 -25.19
CA LEU A 155 -6.14 -22.87 -24.69
C LEU A 155 -5.63 -23.82 -23.59
N GLY A 156 -5.99 -25.11 -23.68
CA GLY A 156 -5.54 -26.14 -22.73
C GLY A 156 -5.03 -27.43 -23.36
N LYS A 157 -4.91 -27.53 -24.70
CA LYS A 157 -4.26 -28.70 -25.31
C LYS A 157 -2.76 -28.61 -25.08
N PRO A 158 -2.12 -29.57 -24.36
CA PRO A 158 -0.66 -29.63 -24.31
C PRO A 158 -0.13 -29.79 -25.74
N LEU A 159 0.71 -28.85 -26.18
CA LEU A 159 1.37 -28.88 -27.50
C LEU A 159 2.59 -29.81 -27.56
N LEU A 160 2.80 -30.67 -26.55
CA LEU A 160 3.88 -31.65 -26.51
C LEU A 160 3.32 -33.06 -26.29
N SER A 161 2.60 -33.55 -27.29
CA SER A 161 2.35 -34.97 -27.50
C SER A 161 2.54 -35.25 -28.99
N GLU A 162 3.78 -35.11 -29.47
CA GLU A 162 4.28 -35.75 -30.69
C GLU A 162 5.77 -35.39 -30.84
N HIS A 163 6.65 -36.17 -30.20
CA HIS A 163 7.67 -36.93 -30.93
C HIS A 163 8.34 -38.00 -30.05
#